data_AF-A0A9R1UE46-F1
#
_entry.id   AF-A0A9R1UE46-F1
#
_cell.length_a   1.000
_cell.length_b   1.000
_cell.length_c   1.000
_cell.angle_alpha   90.00
_cell.angle_beta   90.00
_cell.angle_gamma   90.00
#
_symmetry.space_group_name_H-M   'P 1'
#
loop_
_entity.id
_entity.type
_entity.pdbx_description
1 polymer ?
#
loop_
_entity_poly.entity_id
_entity_poly.type
_entity_poly.pdbx_seq_one_letter_code
_entity_poly.pdbx_strand_id
1 'polypeptide(L)'
;MEVMDKEKWPLTPTATTILDVNKSHASHYIARWNGAEKYQVTGACQDQHVVDVRNNTCTCRKWELLGNPCKHFIETLYEMNKKSEDVSDSYILVNKVYWLDTWKNAYSYKVEPIKGRIIWPKSLCPTTLIPPIHHKQTSRFTHGGINPSDEATSRILQKGEKPNVISLVTFTN
;
A
#
# COMPACT_ATOMS: atom_id res chain seq x y z
N MET A 1 3.63 3.86 27.39
CA MET A 1 3.07 5.19 27.09
C MET A 1 4.12 6.29 27.20
N GLU A 2 5.09 6.15 28.12
CA GLU A 2 6.17 7.11 28.40
C GLU A 2 7.04 7.58 27.21
N VAL A 3 7.09 6.82 26.11
CA VAL A 3 7.88 7.18 24.92
C VAL A 3 7.31 8.44 24.25
N MET A 4 5.99 8.64 24.28
CA MET A 4 5.31 9.70 23.54
C MET A 4 5.05 10.97 24.35
N ASP A 5 5.24 10.91 25.67
CA ASP A 5 5.06 12.07 26.57
C ASP A 5 6.30 12.99 26.56
N LYS A 6 7.42 12.53 26.00
CA LYS A 6 8.67 13.28 25.87
C LYS A 6 8.83 13.95 24.50
N GLU A 7 7.90 13.72 23.57
CA GLU A 7 7.99 14.20 22.20
C GLU A 7 7.65 15.69 22.11
N LYS A 8 8.54 16.45 21.46
CA LYS A 8 8.43 17.92 21.30
C LYS A 8 7.52 18.33 20.13
N TRP A 9 7.20 17.40 19.23
CA TRP A 9 6.58 17.68 17.93
C TRP A 9 5.09 17.32 17.90
N PRO A 10 4.25 17.98 17.07
CA PRO A 10 2.80 17.76 17.08
C PRO A 10 2.36 16.41 16.49
N LEU A 11 3.24 15.73 15.74
CA LEU A 11 2.98 14.45 15.09
C LEU A 11 3.66 13.29 15.81
N THR A 12 3.13 12.08 15.60
CA THR A 12 3.76 10.84 16.05
C THR A 12 5.18 10.66 15.47
N PRO A 13 6.12 10.04 16.20
CA PRO A 13 7.54 9.99 15.79
C PRO A 13 7.74 9.37 14.40
N THR A 14 6.97 8.31 14.11
CA THR A 14 6.97 7.63 12.82
C THR A 14 6.47 8.56 11.71
N ALA A 15 5.38 9.29 11.92
CA ALA A 15 4.84 10.21 10.92
C ALA A 15 5.79 11.37 10.65
N THR A 16 6.43 11.91 11.70
CA THR A 16 7.48 12.94 11.59
C THR A 16 8.64 12.43 10.74
N THR A 17 9.14 11.22 11.00
CA THR A 17 10.24 10.62 10.24
C THR A 17 9.87 10.45 8.76
N ILE A 18 8.66 9.94 8.47
CA ILE A 18 8.17 9.79 7.09
C ILE A 18 8.07 11.16 6.39
N LEU A 19 7.51 12.14 7.09
CA LEU A 19 7.36 13.49 6.55
C LEU A 19 8.72 14.11 6.24
N ASP A 20 9.69 14.00 7.14
CA ASP A 20 11.03 14.58 6.95
C ASP A 20 11.80 13.91 5.81
N VAL A 21 11.67 12.58 5.64
CA VAL A 21 12.19 11.88 4.46
C VAL A 21 11.50 12.33 3.18
N ASN A 22 10.18 12.59 3.22
CA ASN A 22 9.49 13.12 2.05
C ASN A 22 9.91 14.57 1.75
N LYS A 23 10.19 15.39 2.77
CA LYS A 23 10.73 16.75 2.61
C LYS A 23 12.11 16.73 1.97
N SER A 24 13.00 15.83 2.39
CA SER A 24 14.33 15.72 1.79
C SER A 24 14.22 15.32 0.32
N HIS A 25 13.38 14.34 -0.01
CA HIS A 25 13.16 13.92 -1.39
C HIS A 25 12.44 14.97 -2.25
N ALA A 26 11.60 15.83 -1.66
CA ALA A 26 10.88 16.88 -2.39
C ALA A 26 11.84 17.82 -3.13
N SER A 27 13.01 18.10 -2.55
CA SER A 27 14.05 18.96 -3.14
C SER A 27 14.59 18.47 -4.49
N HIS A 28 14.38 17.20 -4.85
CA HIS A 28 14.77 16.62 -6.14
C HIS A 28 13.73 16.82 -7.25
N TYR A 29 12.62 17.49 -6.95
CA TYR A 29 11.54 17.73 -7.88
C TYR A 29 11.40 19.22 -8.20
N ILE A 30 10.77 19.50 -9.33
CA ILE A 30 10.41 20.86 -9.74
C ILE A 30 8.90 20.87 -9.98
N ALA A 31 8.18 21.72 -9.24
CA ALA A 31 6.77 21.96 -9.45
C ALA A 31 6.55 23.11 -10.44
N ARG A 32 5.65 22.90 -11.42
CA ARG A 32 5.22 23.90 -12.40
C ARG A 32 3.73 24.11 -12.29
N TRP A 33 3.33 25.34 -12.00
CA TRP A 33 1.93 25.72 -11.86
C TRP A 33 1.22 25.82 -13.22
N ASN A 34 -0.04 25.39 -13.29
CA ASN A 34 -0.85 25.46 -14.50
C ASN A 34 -1.67 26.75 -14.65
N GLY A 35 -1.58 27.69 -13.71
CA GLY A 35 -2.42 28.90 -13.69
C GLY A 35 -3.74 28.75 -12.91
N ALA A 36 -4.02 27.58 -12.32
CA ALA A 36 -5.24 27.30 -11.55
C ALA A 36 -4.91 26.49 -10.27
N GLU A 37 -5.53 25.35 -9.99
CA GLU A 37 -5.29 24.59 -8.75
C GLU A 37 -4.34 23.40 -8.89
N LYS A 38 -3.71 23.22 -10.06
CA LYS A 38 -2.90 22.04 -10.36
C LYS A 38 -1.44 22.38 -10.66
N TYR A 39 -0.58 21.45 -10.30
CA TYR A 39 0.85 21.53 -10.51
C TYR A 39 1.35 20.27 -11.19
N GLN A 40 2.18 20.45 -12.21
CA GLN A 40 2.98 19.38 -12.79
C GLN A 40 4.30 19.32 -12.02
N VAL A 41 4.55 18.21 -11.35
CA VAL A 41 5.76 17.97 -10.58
C VAL A 41 6.62 16.96 -11.31
N THR A 42 7.85 17.35 -11.64
CA THR A 42 8.76 16.54 -12.46
C THR A 42 10.07 16.29 -11.71
N GLY A 43 10.53 15.04 -11.71
CA GLY A 43 11.81 14.62 -11.16
C GLY A 43 12.67 13.89 -12.21
N ALA A 44 13.71 13.20 -11.74
CA ALA A 44 14.58 12.40 -12.60
C ALA A 44 13.86 11.18 -13.22
N CYS A 45 14.46 10.58 -14.25
CA CYS A 45 14.01 9.32 -14.85
C CYS A 45 12.53 9.30 -15.30
N GLN A 46 12.05 10.42 -15.85
CA GLN A 46 10.66 10.57 -16.32
C GLN A 46 9.61 10.42 -15.19
N ASP A 47 9.99 10.58 -13.93
CA ASP A 47 9.06 10.61 -12.81
C ASP A 47 8.27 11.93 -12.83
N GLN A 48 7.05 11.87 -13.37
CA GLN A 48 6.17 13.03 -13.52
C GLN A 48 4.79 12.74 -12.93
N HIS A 49 4.32 13.67 -12.11
CA HIS A 49 3.05 13.57 -11.44
C HIS A 49 2.28 14.88 -11.45
N VAL A 50 0.96 14.79 -11.33
CA VAL A 50 0.09 15.94 -11.15
C VAL A 50 -0.36 15.99 -9.71
N VAL A 51 -0.22 17.17 -9.11
CA VAL A 51 -0.75 17.50 -7.78
C VAL A 51 -1.93 18.44 -7.97
N ASP A 52 -3.06 18.10 -7.36
CA ASP A 52 -4.24 18.96 -7.26
C ASP A 52 -4.34 19.43 -5.82
N VAL A 53 -4.04 20.71 -5.60
CA VAL A 53 -3.94 21.29 -4.26
C VAL A 53 -5.33 21.53 -3.67
N ARG A 54 -6.32 21.86 -4.51
CA ARG A 54 -7.70 22.08 -4.06
C ARG A 54 -8.30 20.83 -3.45
N ASN A 55 -8.07 19.68 -4.09
CA ASN A 55 -8.57 18.40 -3.61
C ASN A 55 -7.60 17.69 -2.68
N ASN A 56 -6.42 18.26 -2.43
CA ASN A 56 -5.30 17.61 -1.75
C ASN A 56 -5.04 16.21 -2.32
N THR A 57 -4.77 16.08 -3.62
CA THR A 57 -4.48 14.78 -4.25
C THR A 57 -3.21 14.82 -5.08
N CYS A 58 -2.63 13.64 -5.31
CA CYS A 58 -1.48 13.47 -6.20
C CYS A 58 -1.66 12.18 -7.00
N THR A 59 -1.31 12.19 -8.28
CA THR A 59 -1.37 11.00 -9.14
C THR A 59 -0.53 9.82 -8.64
N CYS A 60 0.43 10.04 -7.73
CA CYS A 60 1.16 8.94 -7.07
C CYS A 60 0.35 8.22 -5.98
N ARG A 61 -0.84 8.73 -5.61
CA ARG A 61 -1.80 8.21 -4.62
C ARG A 61 -1.30 8.01 -3.20
N LYS A 62 -0.02 8.28 -2.91
CA LYS A 62 0.54 8.09 -1.56
C LYS A 62 -0.20 8.91 -0.50
N TRP A 63 -0.62 10.13 -0.82
CA TRP A 63 -1.42 10.94 0.08
C TRP A 63 -2.77 10.30 0.41
N GLU A 64 -3.49 9.83 -0.60
CA GLU A 64 -4.82 9.25 -0.45
C GLU A 64 -4.77 7.92 0.32
N LEU A 65 -3.70 7.14 0.12
CA LEU A 65 -3.52 5.83 0.74
C LEU A 65 -2.99 5.92 2.17
N LEU A 66 -2.07 6.85 2.43
CA LEU A 66 -1.34 6.93 3.70
C LEU A 66 -1.72 8.13 4.55
N GLY A 67 -2.44 9.14 4.04
CA GLY A 67 -2.72 10.36 4.79
C GLY A 67 -1.49 11.18 5.21
N ASN A 68 -0.32 10.95 4.60
CA ASN A 68 0.94 11.69 4.81
C ASN A 68 1.46 12.27 3.48
N PRO A 69 1.82 13.58 3.39
CA PRO A 69 2.05 14.24 2.11
C PRO A 69 3.24 13.60 1.41
N CYS A 70 3.03 13.24 0.15
CA CYS A 70 4.09 12.68 -0.66
C CYS A 70 5.10 13.77 -1.05
N LYS A 71 6.32 13.36 -1.42
CA LYS A 71 7.38 14.27 -1.90
C LYS A 71 6.93 15.26 -2.98
N HIS A 72 6.05 14.85 -3.90
CA HIS A 72 5.51 15.74 -4.94
C HIS A 72 4.59 16.82 -4.40
N PHE A 73 3.76 16.45 -3.42
CA PHE A 73 2.84 17.37 -2.78
C PHE A 73 3.62 18.39 -1.95
N ILE A 74 4.64 17.95 -1.23
CA ILE A 74 5.52 18.83 -0.45
C ILE A 74 6.24 19.83 -1.37
N GLU A 75 6.81 19.39 -2.49
CA GLU A 75 7.44 20.31 -3.45
C GLU A 75 6.43 21.33 -4.01
N THR A 76 5.20 20.90 -4.28
CA THR A 76 4.12 21.81 -4.71
C THR A 76 3.85 22.88 -3.66
N LEU A 77 3.80 22.52 -2.37
CA LEU A 77 3.63 23.48 -1.28
C LEU A 77 4.80 24.46 -1.18
N TYR A 78 6.04 23.97 -1.34
CA TYR A 78 7.20 24.86 -1.35
C TYR A 78 7.14 25.87 -2.49
N GLU A 79 6.72 25.44 -3.68
CA GLU A 79 6.52 26.33 -4.81
C GLU A 79 5.38 27.34 -4.60
N MET A 80 4.31 26.94 -3.91
CA MET A 80 3.24 27.85 -3.49
C MET A 80 3.74 28.89 -2.48
N ASN A 81 4.45 28.45 -1.43
CA ASN A 81 4.97 29.31 -0.36
C ASN A 81 6.04 30.30 -0.84
N LYS A 82 6.71 30.05 -1.99
CA LYS A 82 7.58 31.07 -2.62
C LYS A 82 6.79 32.22 -3.26
N LYS A 83 5.52 31.98 -3.62
CA LYS A 83 4.65 32.92 -4.33
C LYS A 83 3.67 33.63 -3.41
N SER A 84 3.29 33.03 -2.28
CA SER A 84 2.43 33.61 -1.25
C SER A 84 3.24 34.05 -0.03
N GLU A 85 2.90 35.19 0.58
CA GLU A 85 3.43 35.58 1.90
C GLU A 85 2.90 34.67 3.03
N ASP A 86 1.80 33.97 2.79
CA ASP A 86 1.29 32.94 3.69
C ASP A 86 2.10 31.65 3.53
N VAL A 87 2.87 31.33 4.57
CA VAL A 87 3.61 30.08 4.71
C VAL A 87 2.64 29.00 5.17
N SER A 88 2.17 28.15 4.27
CA SER A 88 1.46 26.94 4.67
C SER A 88 2.47 25.90 5.17
N ASP A 89 2.43 25.60 6.47
CA ASP A 89 3.23 24.54 7.07
C ASP A 89 2.77 23.17 6.55
N SER A 90 3.71 22.39 6.00
CA SER A 90 3.46 21.01 5.52
C SER A 90 2.78 20.09 6.55
N TYR A 91 2.89 20.41 7.84
CA TYR A 91 2.24 19.71 8.94
C TYR A 91 0.71 19.83 8.93
N ILE A 92 0.16 20.96 8.48
CA ILE A 92 -1.29 21.23 8.45
C ILE A 92 -2.01 20.21 7.58
N LEU A 93 -1.32 19.73 6.56
CA LEU A 93 -1.92 18.85 5.59
C LEU A 93 -1.97 17.43 6.09
N VAL A 94 -1.03 16.97 6.93
CA VAL A 94 -0.98 15.62 7.49
C VAL A 94 -2.31 15.22 8.14
N ASN A 95 -2.81 14.02 7.82
CA ASN A 95 -4.08 13.53 8.34
C ASN A 95 -4.06 13.50 9.87
N LYS A 96 -5.17 13.91 10.49
CA LYS A 96 -5.36 13.99 11.94
C LYS A 96 -5.01 12.69 12.68
N VAL A 97 -5.12 11.53 12.03
CA VAL A 97 -4.75 10.23 12.63
C VAL A 97 -3.29 10.16 13.10
N TYR A 98 -2.40 10.94 12.49
CA TYR A 98 -0.97 10.96 12.83
C TYR A 98 -0.59 11.98 13.91
N TRP A 99 -1.54 12.78 14.37
CA TRP A 99 -1.30 13.78 15.42
C TRP A 99 -1.18 13.09 16.78
N LEU A 100 -0.24 13.58 17.60
CA LEU A 100 -0.03 13.04 18.94
C LEU A 100 -1.30 13.12 19.79
N ASP A 101 -2.04 14.21 19.70
CA ASP A 101 -3.27 14.38 20.47
C ASP A 101 -4.32 13.34 20.08
N THR A 102 -4.49 13.04 18.79
CA THR A 102 -5.39 12.00 18.31
C THR A 102 -4.97 10.63 18.83
N TRP A 103 -3.68 10.32 18.80
CA TRP A 103 -3.15 9.08 19.35
C TRP A 103 -3.40 8.99 20.86
N LYS A 104 -3.09 10.05 21.61
CA LYS A 104 -3.31 10.12 23.07
C LYS A 104 -4.78 9.91 23.42
N ASN A 105 -5.68 10.53 22.66
CA ASN A 105 -7.11 10.36 22.82
C ASN A 105 -7.55 8.93 22.54
N ALA A 106 -7.05 8.30 21.46
CA ALA A 106 -7.38 6.92 21.10
C ALA A 106 -6.97 5.91 22.18
N TYR A 107 -5.83 6.13 22.84
CA TYR A 107 -5.29 5.26 23.88
C TYR A 107 -5.47 5.79 25.31
N SER A 108 -6.32 6.82 25.50
CA SER A 108 -6.59 7.40 26.82
C SER A 108 -7.34 6.43 27.73
N TYR A 109 -8.14 5.55 27.13
CA TYR A 109 -8.91 4.54 27.83
C TYR A 109 -8.13 3.23 27.98
N LYS A 110 -8.30 2.59 29.14
CA LYS A 110 -7.71 1.29 29.42
C LYS A 110 -8.65 0.18 28.96
N VAL A 111 -8.08 -0.89 28.44
CA VAL A 111 -8.82 -2.13 28.19
C VAL A 111 -8.99 -2.82 29.53
N GLU A 112 -10.23 -2.92 30.01
CA GLU A 112 -10.55 -3.61 31.25
C GLU A 112 -10.24 -5.12 31.14
N PRO A 113 -9.84 -5.77 32.24
CA PRO A 113 -9.59 -7.21 32.24
C PRO A 113 -10.78 -8.00 31.69
N ILE A 114 -10.50 -8.87 30.73
CA ILE A 114 -11.52 -9.73 30.14
C ILE A 114 -11.73 -10.92 31.08
N LYS A 115 -12.99 -11.16 31.43
CA LYS A 115 -13.44 -12.33 32.18
C LYS A 115 -12.99 -13.65 31.52
N GLY A 116 -12.95 -14.75 32.25
CA GLY A 116 -12.60 -16.05 31.65
C GLY A 116 -13.60 -16.49 30.57
N ARG A 117 -13.14 -17.20 29.54
CA ARG A 117 -13.98 -17.66 28.40
C ARG A 117 -15.27 -18.37 28.83
N ILE A 118 -15.24 -19.11 29.94
CA ILE A 118 -16.36 -19.90 30.47
C ILE A 118 -17.59 -19.01 30.77
N ILE A 119 -17.35 -17.76 31.20
CA ILE A 119 -18.40 -16.81 31.60
C ILE A 119 -18.71 -15.76 30.52
N TRP A 120 -18.20 -15.95 29.30
CA TRP A 120 -18.57 -15.09 28.17
C TRP A 120 -19.99 -15.39 27.70
N PRO A 121 -20.77 -14.35 27.33
CA PRO A 121 -22.07 -14.56 26.73
C PRO A 121 -21.91 -15.35 25.43
N LYS A 122 -22.83 -16.28 25.18
CA LYS A 122 -22.88 -16.99 23.89
C LYS A 122 -23.26 -15.99 22.81
N SER A 123 -22.58 -16.06 21.67
CA SER A 123 -22.90 -15.23 20.51
C SER A 123 -24.33 -15.52 20.04
N LEU A 124 -25.09 -14.48 19.73
CA LEU A 124 -26.41 -14.59 19.11
C LEU A 124 -26.32 -14.83 17.59
N CYS A 125 -25.11 -14.85 17.03
CA CYS A 125 -24.93 -15.12 15.61
C CYS A 125 -25.47 -16.53 15.29
N PRO A 126 -26.51 -16.64 14.45
CA PRO A 126 -27.10 -17.93 14.09
C PRO A 126 -26.18 -18.77 13.19
N THR A 127 -25.18 -18.13 12.60
CA THR A 127 -24.19 -18.77 11.72
C THR A 127 -23.01 -19.27 12.52
N THR A 128 -22.72 -20.56 12.42
CA THR A 128 -21.44 -21.12 12.86
C THR A 128 -20.32 -20.48 12.05
N LEU A 129 -19.48 -19.67 12.69
CA LEU A 129 -18.28 -19.12 12.06
C LEU A 129 -17.27 -20.25 11.86
N ILE A 130 -17.19 -20.75 10.63
CA ILE A 130 -16.18 -21.72 10.22
C ILE A 130 -14.97 -20.91 9.73
N PRO A 131 -13.74 -21.20 10.19
CA PRO A 131 -12.56 -20.51 9.66
C PRO A 131 -12.50 -20.71 8.14
N PRO A 132 -12.03 -19.70 7.38
CA PRO A 132 -11.87 -19.83 5.94
C PRO A 132 -11.00 -21.06 5.63
N ILE A 133 -11.33 -21.77 4.55
CA ILE A 133 -10.52 -22.91 4.11
C ILE A 133 -9.11 -22.39 3.81
N HIS A 134 -8.13 -22.87 4.57
CA HIS A 134 -6.75 -22.50 4.37
C HIS A 134 -6.22 -23.19 3.11
N HIS A 135 -6.10 -22.43 2.02
CA HIS A 135 -5.39 -22.88 0.83
C HIS A 135 -3.90 -22.70 1.04
N LYS A 136 -3.14 -23.80 1.17
CA LYS A 136 -1.69 -23.75 0.98
C LYS A 136 -1.44 -23.28 -0.45
N GLN A 137 -0.78 -22.13 -0.61
CA GLN A 137 -0.28 -21.74 -1.92
C GLN A 137 0.69 -22.83 -2.38
N THR A 138 0.41 -23.44 -3.53
CA THR A 138 1.36 -24.35 -4.18
C THR A 138 2.67 -23.58 -4.35
N SER A 139 3.77 -24.10 -3.83
CA SER A 139 5.07 -23.46 -4.00
C SER A 139 5.28 -23.17 -5.48
N ARG A 140 5.65 -21.93 -5.81
CA ARG A 140 6.11 -21.60 -7.16
C ARG A 140 7.25 -22.57 -7.45
N PHE A 141 7.13 -23.40 -8.49
CA PHE A 141 8.24 -24.25 -8.91
C PHE A 141 9.41 -23.32 -9.19
N THR A 142 10.39 -23.32 -8.30
CA THR A 142 11.68 -22.73 -8.60
C THR A 142 12.20 -23.55 -9.77
N HIS A 143 12.40 -22.94 -10.92
CA HIS A 143 13.12 -23.56 -12.03
C HIS A 143 14.56 -23.84 -11.59
N GLY A 144 14.74 -24.90 -10.80
CA GLY A 144 16.02 -25.57 -10.63
C GLY A 144 16.28 -26.33 -11.91
N GLY A 145 17.43 -26.06 -12.53
CA GLY A 145 17.79 -26.57 -13.85
C GLY A 145 17.54 -28.07 -13.99
N ILE A 146 16.98 -28.45 -15.14
CA ILE A 146 16.85 -29.85 -15.55
C ILE A 146 18.27 -30.38 -15.72
N ASN A 147 18.62 -31.44 -14.97
CA ASN A 147 19.88 -32.14 -15.18
C ASN A 147 19.85 -32.87 -16.54
N PRO A 148 20.92 -32.81 -17.36
CA PRO A 148 20.93 -33.37 -18.72
C PRO A 148 20.67 -34.88 -18.81
N SER A 149 20.81 -35.62 -17.70
CA SER A 149 20.58 -37.06 -17.63
C SER A 149 19.10 -37.46 -17.79
N ASP A 150 18.18 -36.57 -17.44
CA ASP A 150 16.76 -36.91 -17.37
C ASP A 150 16.03 -36.69 -18.72
N GLU A 151 16.66 -35.94 -19.64
CA GLU A 151 16.14 -35.71 -20.98
C GLU A 151 16.19 -36.97 -21.86
N ALA A 152 17.22 -37.82 -21.67
CA ALA A 152 17.39 -39.05 -22.44
C ALA A 152 16.29 -40.09 -22.14
N THR A 153 15.86 -40.19 -20.88
CA THR A 153 14.84 -41.14 -20.43
C THR A 153 13.45 -40.76 -20.97
N SER A 154 13.17 -39.47 -21.12
CA SER A 154 11.88 -38.97 -21.61
C SER A 154 11.62 -39.27 -23.09
N ARG A 155 12.68 -39.34 -23.92
CA ARG A 155 12.55 -39.58 -25.36
C ARG A 155 12.33 -41.05 -25.72
N ILE A 156 12.75 -41.99 -24.87
CA ILE A 156 12.59 -43.43 -25.11
C ILE A 156 11.14 -43.88 -24.90
N LEU A 157 10.41 -43.26 -23.98
CA LEU A 157 9.02 -43.61 -23.65
C LEU A 157 7.99 -43.15 -24.70
N GLN A 158 8.34 -42.23 -25.61
CA GLN A 158 7.41 -41.72 -26.62
C GLN A 158 7.37 -42.54 -27.93
N LYS A 159 8.26 -43.54 -28.11
CA LYS A 159 8.34 -44.35 -29.35
C LYS A 159 7.59 -45.68 -29.31
N GLY A 160 6.64 -45.85 -28.38
CA GLY A 160 5.76 -47.02 -28.32
C GLY A 160 4.47 -46.84 -29.13
N GLU A 161 4.50 -47.33 -30.37
CA GLU A 161 3.44 -47.39 -31.38
C GLU A 161 2.09 -47.97 -30.86
N LYS A 162 0.96 -47.36 -31.25
CA LYS A 162 -0.38 -47.99 -31.19
C LYS A 162 -1.23 -47.65 -32.42
N PRO A 163 -2.07 -48.60 -32.90
CA PRO A 163 -2.57 -48.64 -34.27
C PRO A 163 -3.88 -47.85 -34.50
N ASN A 164 -4.06 -47.51 -35.78
CA ASN A 164 -5.24 -46.91 -36.43
C ASN A 164 -6.54 -47.71 -36.26
N VAL A 165 -7.65 -47.02 -35.97
CA VAL A 165 -9.00 -47.37 -36.49
C VAL A 165 -9.81 -46.08 -36.74
N ILE A 166 -10.50 -46.03 -37.89
CA ILE A 166 -11.09 -44.87 -38.58
C ILE A 166 -12.63 -44.85 -38.43
N SER A 167 -13.20 -43.64 -38.18
CA SER A 167 -14.58 -43.14 -38.49
C SER A 167 -15.80 -43.88 -37.90
N LEU A 168 -16.98 -43.27 -37.66
CA LEU A 168 -17.80 -42.40 -38.50
C LEU A 168 -18.77 -41.54 -37.67
N VAL A 169 -19.13 -40.41 -38.28
CA VAL A 169 -20.03 -39.34 -37.83
C VAL A 169 -21.50 -39.72 -38.06
N THR A 170 -22.42 -39.35 -37.17
CA THR A 170 -23.82 -39.03 -37.54
C THR A 170 -24.36 -37.91 -36.64
N PHE A 171 -25.00 -36.91 -37.26
CA PHE A 171 -25.81 -35.88 -36.62
C PHE A 171 -27.28 -36.15 -36.98
N THR A 172 -28.17 -36.04 -35.98
CA THR A 172 -29.61 -35.74 -36.11
C THR A 172 -29.82 -34.51 -35.22
N ASN A 173 -30.63 -33.50 -35.52
CA ASN A 173 -31.72 -33.30 -36.46
C ASN A 173 -31.71 -31.81 -36.89
#